data_AF-G7W8Y5-F1
#
_entry.id   AF-G7W8Y5-F1
#
_cell.length_a   1.000
_cell.length_b   1.000
_cell.length_c   1.000
_cell.angle_alpha   90.00
_cell.angle_beta   90.00
_cell.angle_gamma   90.00
#
_symmetry.space_group_name_H-M   'P 1'
#
loop_
_entity.id
_entity.type
_entity.pdbx_description
1 polymer ?
#
loop_
_entity_poly.entity_id
_entity_poly.type
_entity_poly.pdbx_seq_one_letter_code
_entity_poly.pdbx_strand_id
1 'polypeptide(L)' 'MKTCQCCGLGIEEDNDVISCFKYKTLNNPHEEKSNCLYFIEKIIEDGEPLPPVQHLILAEQELGKRKMKVSINNGLRM' A
#
# COMPACT_ATOMS: atom_id res chain seq x y z
N MET A 1 -6.94 10.60 6.55
CA MET A 1 -7.93 9.78 5.78
C MET A 1 -7.14 9.02 4.74
N LYS A 2 -7.46 7.75 4.46
CA LYS A 2 -6.71 6.93 3.49
C LYS A 2 -7.28 7.19 2.09
N THR A 3 -6.68 8.10 1.34
CA THR A 3 -7.08 8.41 -0.04
C THR A 3 -6.01 7.98 -1.03
N CYS A 4 -6.37 7.85 -2.32
CA CYS A 4 -5.40 7.54 -3.38
C CYS A 4 -4.24 8.55 -3.42
N GLN A 5 -4.49 9.83 -3.13
CA GLN A 5 -3.47 10.88 -3.12
C GLN A 5 -2.38 10.67 -2.06
N CYS A 6 -2.73 10.07 -0.92
CA CYS A 6 -1.79 9.76 0.14
C CYS A 6 -1.10 8.40 -0.05
N CYS A 7 -1.43 7.66 -1.11
CA CYS A 7 -0.89 6.33 -1.36
C CYS A 7 0.50 6.41 -2.02
N GLY A 8 1.49 5.72 -1.45
CA GLY A 8 2.84 5.59 -2.02
C GLY A 8 2.87 4.80 -3.34
N LEU A 9 1.75 4.16 -3.73
CA LEU A 9 1.59 3.49 -5.02
C LEU A 9 0.88 4.36 -6.06
N GLY A 10 0.42 5.55 -5.68
CA GLY A 10 -0.25 6.48 -6.58
C GLY A 10 0.76 7.30 -7.37
N ILE A 11 0.65 7.26 -8.70
CA ILE A 11 1.38 8.14 -9.60
C ILE A 11 0.38 9.18 -10.10
N GLU A 12 0.70 10.45 -9.86
CA GLU A 12 -0.11 11.58 -10.31
C GLU A 12 0.12 11.77 -11.82
N GLU A 13 -0.96 11.67 -12.59
CA GLU A 13 -0.94 11.86 -14.05
C GLU A 13 -1.58 13.21 -14.41
N ASP A 14 -1.45 13.61 -15.67
CA ASP A 14 -2.17 14.76 -16.20
C ASP A 14 -3.69 14.56 -16.05
N ASN A 15 -4.41 15.60 -15.62
CA ASN A 15 -5.87 15.65 -15.35
C ASN A 15 -6.34 15.23 -13.95
N ASP A 16 -5.53 15.39 -12.90
CA ASP A 16 -5.96 15.18 -11.50
C ASP A 16 -6.44 13.73 -11.24
N VAL A 17 -5.87 12.77 -11.97
CA VAL A 17 -6.14 11.34 -11.80
C VAL A 17 -4.90 10.63 -11.28
N ILE A 18 -5.11 9.59 -10.48
CA ILE A 18 -4.04 8.80 -9.89
C ILE A 18 -3.99 7.42 -10.52
N SER A 19 -2.88 7.13 -11.19
CA SER A 19 -2.56 5.81 -11.70
C SER A 19 -2.00 4.94 -10.57
N CYS A 20 -2.69 3.86 -10.24
CA CYS A 20 -2.23 2.92 -9.23
C CYS A 20 -1.17 1.98 -9.80
N PHE A 21 0.05 2.02 -9.27
CA PHE A 21 1.16 1.20 -9.74
C PHE A 21 0.90 -0.31 -9.66
N LYS A 22 0.16 -0.78 -8.64
CA LYS A 22 -0.16 -2.21 -8.42
C LYS A 22 -1.26 -2.72 -9.35
N TYR A 23 -2.39 -2.02 -9.41
CA TYR A 23 -3.57 -2.48 -10.14
C TYR A 23 -3.60 -1.99 -11.59
N LYS A 24 -2.74 -1.05 -11.97
CA LYS A 24 -2.74 -0.37 -13.27
C LYS A 24 -4.11 0.24 -13.61
N THR A 25 -4.77 0.78 -12.59
CA THR A 25 -6.08 1.46 -12.72
C THR A 25 -5.94 2.95 -12.45
N LEU A 26 -6.77 3.75 -13.12
CA LEU A 26 -6.94 5.17 -12.82
C LEU A 26 -7.97 5.33 -11.70
N ASN A 27 -7.67 6.14 -10.70
CA ASN A 27 -8.52 6.39 -9.54
C ASN A 27 -8.61 7.89 -9.27
N ASN A 28 -9.71 8.31 -8.64
CA ASN A 28 -9.83 9.71 -8.22
C ASN A 28 -8.92 9.96 -6.99
N PRO A 29 -8.22 11.10 -6.91
CA PRO A 29 -7.27 11.38 -5.84
C PRO A 29 -7.93 11.43 -4.45
N HIS A 30 -9.16 11.94 -4.41
CA HIS A 30 -9.98 12.04 -3.21
C HIS A 30 -10.79 10.79 -2.90
N GLU A 31 -10.67 9.74 -3.72
CA GLU A 31 -11.38 8.49 -3.47
C GLU A 31 -10.89 7.85 -2.16
N GLU A 32 -11.83 7.50 -1.29
CA GLU A 32 -11.53 6.82 -0.04
C GLU A 32 -11.15 5.36 -0.31
N LYS A 33 -9.96 4.95 0.14
CA LYS A 33 -9.39 3.64 -0.09
C LYS A 33 -9.11 2.89 1.22
N SER A 34 -9.95 3.06 2.25
CA SER A 34 -9.75 2.34 3.52
C SER A 34 -9.76 0.82 3.36
N ASN A 35 -10.45 0.31 2.33
CA ASN A 35 -10.54 -1.11 1.99
C ASN A 35 -9.44 -1.58 1.01
N CYS A 36 -8.53 -0.70 0.58
CA CYS A 36 -7.44 -1.11 -0.32
C CYS A 36 -6.38 -1.91 0.46
N LEU A 37 -6.22 -3.18 0.10
CA LEU A 37 -5.29 -4.10 0.76
C LEU A 37 -3.82 -3.64 0.63
N TYR A 38 -3.49 -2.98 -0.47
CA TYR A 38 -2.13 -2.51 -0.78
C TYR A 38 -1.94 -1.03 -0.47
N PHE A 39 -2.88 -0.40 0.25
CA PHE A 39 -2.68 0.97 0.69
C PHE A 39 -1.47 1.06 1.61
N ILE A 40 -0.55 1.94 1.26
CA ILE A 40 0.62 2.30 2.04
C ILE A 40 0.79 3.81 1.91
N GLU A 41 1.09 4.49 3.02
CA GLU A 41 1.31 5.93 3.02
C GLU A 41 2.58 6.28 2.23
N LYS A 42 2.63 7.47 1.62
CA LYS A 42 3.86 7.99 0.99
C LYS A 42 4.96 8.12 2.06
N ILE A 43 6.02 7.35 1.92
CA ILE A 43 7.22 7.37 2.75
C ILE A 43 8.23 8.31 2.09
N ILE A 44 8.77 9.23 2.89
CA ILE A 44 9.79 10.19 2.47
C ILE A 44 11.11 9.80 3.16
N GLU A 45 12.16 9.56 2.39
CA GLU A 45 13.52 9.31 2.87
C GLU A 45 14.47 10.31 2.20
N ASP A 46 15.36 10.92 2.98
CA ASP A 46 16.31 11.96 2.51
C ASP A 46 15.65 13.14 1.77
N GLY A 47 14.38 13.42 2.09
CA GLY A 47 13.60 14.49 1.46
C GLY A 47 12.93 14.11 0.14
N GLU A 48 13.14 12.88 -0.34
CA GLU A 48 12.51 12.35 -1.55
C GLU A 48 11.48 11.25 -1.24
N PRO A 49 10.35 11.19 -1.97
CA PRO A 49 9.42 10.09 -1.83
C PRO A 49 10.02 8.81 -2.41
N LEU A 50 9.85 7.69 -1.69
CA LEU A 50 10.29 6.42 -2.22
C LEU A 50 9.54 6.07 -3.52
N PRO A 51 10.20 5.44 -4.49
CA PRO A 51 9.55 5.00 -5.71
C PRO A 51 8.40 4.02 -5.42
N PRO A 52 7.34 4.00 -6.26
CA PRO A 52 6.17 3.13 -6.07
C PRO A 52 6.50 1.63 -5.97
N VAL A 53 7.59 1.19 -6.59
CA VAL A 53 8.06 -0.19 -6.50
C VAL A 53 8.51 -0.57 -5.09
N GLN A 54 9.19 0.34 -4.37
CA GLN A 54 9.64 0.08 -2.99
C GLN A 54 8.46 0.07 -2.03
N HIS A 55 7.53 1.01 -2.19
CA HIS A 55 6.26 0.99 -1.46
C HIS A 55 5.49 -0.32 -1.66
N LEU A 56 5.48 -0.87 -2.88
CA LEU A 56 4.77 -2.12 -3.16
C LEU A 56 5.39 -3.30 -2.42
N ILE A 57 6.73 -3.39 -2.41
CA ILE A 57 7.45 -4.43 -1.68
C ILE A 57 7.11 -4.38 -0.18
N LEU A 58 7.11 -3.18 0.41
CA LEU A 58 6.76 -2.98 1.82
C LEU A 58 5.31 -3.39 2.12
N ALA A 59 4.37 -3.00 1.26
CA ALA A 59 2.96 -3.38 1.39
C ALA A 59 2.76 -4.90 1.28
N GLU A 60 3.45 -5.56 0.35
CA GLU A 60 3.38 -7.01 0.15
C GLU A 60 3.97 -7.78 1.34
N GLN A 61 5.07 -7.30 1.91
CA GLN A 61 5.66 -7.89 3.12
C GLN A 61 4.70 -7.79 4.31
N GLU A 62 4.06 -6.65 4.51
CA GLU A 62 3.09 -6.45 5.59
C GLU A 62 1.86 -7.36 5.42
N LEU A 63 1.34 -7.47 4.19
CA LEU A 63 0.28 -8.43 3.87
C LEU A 63 0.71 -9.89 4.09
N GLY A 64 1.95 -10.23 3.74
CA GLY A 64 2.54 -11.55 3.98
C GLY A 64 2.66 -11.89 5.46
N LYS A 65 3.12 -10.95 6.29
CA LYS A 65 3.20 -11.10 7.75
C LYS A 65 1.83 -11.34 8.38
N ARG A 66 0.78 -10.67 7.88
CA ARG A 66 -0.61 -10.88 8.35
C ARG A 66 -1.11 -12.29 8.05
N LYS A 67 -0.76 -12.86 6.88
CA LYS A 67 -1.08 -14.26 6.54
C LYS A 67 -0.33 -15.25 7.43
N MET A 68 0.85 -14.89 7.94
CA MET A 68 1.66 -15.73 8.81
C MET A 68 1.17 -15.81 10.27
N LYS A 69 0.31 -14.89 10.73
CA LYS A 69 -0.23 -14.92 12.11
C LYS A 69 -1.33 -15.97 12.35
N VAL A 70 -1.81 -16.68 11.32
CA VAL A 70 -2.80 -17.77 11.46
C VAL A 70 -2.10 -19.15 11.41
N SER A 71 -0.97 -19.31 12.09
CA SER A 71 -0.38 -20.64 12.30
C SER A 71 0.38 -20.72 13.62
N ILE A 72 -0.33 -20.51 14.73
CA ILE A 72 0.04 -21.09 16.04
C ILE A 72 -1.25 -21.57 16.71
N ASN A 73 -1.84 -22.62 16.13
CA ASN A 73 -2.65 -23.57 16.86
C ASN A 73 -1.93 -24.91 16.76
N ASN A 74 -0.98 -25.17 17.63
CA ASN A 74 -0.81 -26.51 18.16
C ASN A 74 -0.11 -26.45 19.51
N GLY A 75 -0.82 -26.91 20.54
CA GLY A 75 -0.35 -26.89 21.92
C GLY A 75 0.98 -27.62 22.08
N LEU A 76 1.95 -26.93 22.66
CA LEU A 76 3.09 -27.58 23.29
C LEU A 76 2.84 -27.58 24.80
N ARG A 77 2.14 -28.62 25.26
CA ARG A 77 2.24 -29.10 26.63
C ARG A 77 3.56 -29.84 26.76
N MET A 78 4.46 -29.33 27.59
CA MET A 78 5.44 -30.12 28.33
C MET A 78 5.51 -29.55 29.74
#